data_AF-A0A151UI11-F1
#
_entry.id   AF-A0A151UI11-F1
#
_cell.length_a   1.000
_cell.length_b   1.000
_cell.length_c   1.000
_cell.angle_alpha   90.00
_cell.angle_beta   90.00
_cell.angle_gamma   90.00
#
_symmetry.space_group_name_H-M   'P 1'
#
loop_
_entity.id
_entity.type
_entity.pdbx_description
1 polymer ?
#
loop_
_entity_poly.entity_id
_entity_poly.type
_entity_poly.pdbx_seq_one_letter_code
_entity_poly.pdbx_strand_id
1 'polypeptide(L)' 'GIERQLTVAYCPQPNGVSERKNHTVMEMARSMLKEKGLPNTFWAEAVDTAIYILNKCPTKAVQDKTLIEA' A
#
# COMPACT_ATOMS: atom_id res chain seq x y z
N GLY A 1 1.74 15.35 -21.75
CA GLY A 1 2.50 15.76 -20.55
C GLY A 1 1.71 15.37 -19.31
N ILE A 2 2.35 15.26 -18.14
CA ILE A 2 1.65 14.96 -16.88
C ILE A 2 1.16 16.27 -16.27
N GLU A 3 -0.14 16.36 -15.96
CA GLU A 3 -0.71 17.51 -15.25
C GLU A 3 -0.57 17.33 -13.74
N ARG A 4 0.01 18.34 -13.07
CA ARG A 4 0.17 18.35 -11.61
C ARG A 4 -1.05 18.99 -10.98
N GLN A 5 -1.90 18.18 -10.36
CA GLN A 5 -2.97 18.68 -9.50
C GLN A 5 -2.48 18.73 -8.05
N LEU A 6 -2.67 19.88 -7.40
CA LEU A 6 -2.33 20.09 -6.00
C LEU A 6 -3.61 20.01 -5.15
N THR A 7 -3.53 19.35 -4.01
CA THR A 7 -4.60 19.35 -3.02
C THR A 7 -4.58 20.64 -2.20
N VAL A 8 -5.74 21.04 -1.66
CA VAL A 8 -5.86 22.18 -0.75
C VAL A 8 -4.96 21.98 0.46
N ALA A 9 -4.18 23.00 0.82
CA ALA A 9 -3.31 22.97 2.00
C ALA A 9 -4.15 22.72 3.27
N TYR A 10 -3.65 21.88 4.18
CA TYR A 10 -4.31 21.51 5.43
C TYR A 10 -5.66 20.78 5.30
N CYS A 11 -6.03 20.33 4.09
CA CYS A 11 -7.14 19.41 3.89
C CYS A 11 -6.59 18.01 3.58
N PRO A 12 -6.52 17.09 4.56
CA PRO A 12 -6.05 15.71 4.33
C PRO A 12 -7.12 14.83 3.65
N GLN A 13 -8.40 15.20 3.71
CA GLN A 13 -9.52 14.42 3.16
C GLN A 13 -9.38 14.00 1.68
N PRO A 14 -8.86 14.85 0.77
CA PRO A 14 -8.66 14.47 -0.64
C PRO A 14 -7.62 13.35 -0.82
N ASN A 15 -6.66 13.22 0.10
CA ASN A 15 -5.62 12.19 0.06
C ASN A 15 -5.99 10.92 0.81
N GLY A 16 -7.17 10.87 1.42
CA GLY A 16 -7.56 9.79 2.34
C GLY A 16 -7.49 8.38 1.73
N VAL A 17 -7.72 8.24 0.42
CA VAL A 17 -7.56 6.94 -0.27
C VAL A 17 -6.09 6.51 -0.33
N SER A 18 -5.20 7.44 -0.68
CA SER A 18 -3.76 7.18 -0.72
C SER A 18 -3.20 6.95 0.69
N GLU A 19 -3.63 7.74 1.67
CA GLU A 19 -3.21 7.60 3.07
C GLU A 19 -3.58 6.23 3.64
N ARG A 20 -4.82 5.77 3.40
CA ARG A 20 -5.28 4.44 3.84
C ARG A 20 -4.44 3.32 3.21
N LYS A 21 -4.18 3.38 1.90
CA LYS A 21 -3.35 2.38 1.21
C LYS A 21 -1.93 2.35 1.78
N ASN A 22 -1.32 3.52 1.99
CA ASN A 22 0.01 3.61 2.58
C ASN A 22 0.06 3.04 3.99
N HIS A 23 -0.99 3.28 4.79
CA HIS A 23 -1.11 2.69 6.13
C HIS A 23 -1.13 1.15 6.07
N THR A 24 -1.98 0.57 5.21
CA THR A 24 -2.09 -0.89 5.05
C THR A 24 -0.77 -1.53 4.65
N VAL A 25 -0.05 -0.95 3.69
CA VAL A 25 1.27 -1.45 3.26
C VAL A 25 2.25 -1.49 4.43
N MET A 26 2.32 -0.39 5.19
CA MET A 26 3.26 -0.28 6.31
C MET A 26 2.89 -1.21 7.47
N GLU A 27 1.60 -1.44 7.73
CA GLU A 27 1.15 -2.42 8.72
C GLU A 27 1.46 -3.86 8.33
N MET A 28 1.26 -4.22 7.06
CA MET A 28 1.63 -5.53 6.54
C MET A 28 3.13 -5.78 6.64
N ALA A 29 3.95 -4.81 6.20
CA ALA A 29 5.40 -4.93 6.28
C ALA A 29 5.89 -5.10 7.72
N ARG A 30 5.36 -4.32 8.68
CA ARG A 30 5.68 -4.48 10.11
C ARG A 30 5.26 -5.84 10.66
N SER A 31 4.06 -6.31 10.29
CA SER A 31 3.56 -7.61 10.72
C SER A 31 4.43 -8.75 10.20
N MET A 32 4.83 -8.72 8.92
CA MET A 32 5.71 -9.72 8.32
C MET A 32 7.08 -9.77 8.99
N LEU A 33 7.70 -8.62 9.23
CA LEU A 33 8.98 -8.55 9.94
C LEU A 33 8.87 -9.09 11.36
N LYS A 34 7.80 -8.72 12.08
CA LYS A 34 7.58 -9.16 13.46
C LYS A 34 7.31 -10.67 13.54
N GLU A 35 6.53 -11.22 12.61
CA GLU A 35 6.22 -12.64 12.55
C GLU A 35 7.48 -13.48 12.29
N LYS A 36 8.36 -13.02 11.40
CA LYS A 36 9.61 -13.73 11.07
C LYS A 36 10.79 -13.37 11.98
N GLY A 37 10.59 -12.48 12.95
CA GLY A 37 11.66 -12.01 13.84
C GLY A 37 12.80 -11.31 13.11
N LEU A 38 12.52 -10.72 11.95
CA LEU A 38 13.53 -10.09 11.10
C LEU A 38 13.88 -8.69 11.62
N PRO A 39 15.15 -8.26 11.49
CA PRO A 39 15.53 -6.90 11.80
C PRO A 39 14.89 -5.91 10.81
N ASN A 40 14.67 -4.68 11.29
CA ASN A 40 14.08 -3.60 10.49
C ASN A 40 14.94 -3.19 9.28
N THR A 41 16.16 -3.70 9.13
CA THR A 41 16.97 -3.50 7.92
C THR A 41 16.29 -4.07 6.68
N PHE A 42 15.44 -5.10 6.82
CA PHE A 42 14.68 -5.72 5.73
C PHE A 42 13.33 -5.03 5.43
N TRP A 43 13.15 -3.79 5.88
CA TRP A 43 11.89 -3.08 5.68
C TRP A 43 11.54 -2.86 4.20
N ALA A 44 12.55 -2.68 3.34
CA ALA A 44 12.35 -2.47 1.91
C ALA A 44 11.76 -3.74 1.26
N GLU A 45 12.35 -4.90 1.55
CA GLU A 45 11.89 -6.21 1.06
C GLU A 45 10.53 -6.58 1.63
N ALA A 46 10.26 -6.25 2.89
CA ALA A 46 8.97 -6.47 3.51
C ALA A 46 7.87 -5.60 2.87
N VAL A 47 8.18 -4.34 2.53
CA VAL A 47 7.26 -3.45 1.80
C VAL A 47 7.02 -3.94 0.39
N ASP A 48 8.06 -4.33 -0.35
CA ASP A 48 7.94 -4.87 -1.71
C ASP A 48 7.06 -6.13 -1.73
N THR A 49 7.29 -7.04 -0.78
CA THR A 49 6.47 -8.25 -0.60
C THR A 49 5.01 -7.90 -0.26
N ALA A 50 4.79 -6.93 0.63
CA ALA A 50 3.45 -6.48 0.99
C ALA A 50 2.70 -5.87 -0.21
N ILE A 51 3.38 -5.05 -1.01
CA ILE A 51 2.82 -4.48 -2.24
C ILE A 51 2.52 -5.57 -3.25
N TYR A 52 3.43 -6.53 -3.45
CA TYR A 52 3.24 -7.67 -4.35
C TYR A 52 1.99 -8.47 -3.98
N ILE A 53 1.80 -8.77 -2.70
CA ILE A 53 0.62 -9.48 -2.20
C ILE A 53 -0.64 -8.64 -2.41
N LEU A 54 -0.63 -7.37 -1.99
CA LEU A 54 -1.80 -6.49 -2.14
C LEU A 54 -2.23 -6.31 -3.59
N ASN A 55 -1.27 -6.25 -4.51
CA ASN A 55 -1.52 -6.09 -5.94
C ASN A 55 -2.04 -7.38 -6.59
N LYS A 56 -1.76 -8.55 -6.02
CA LYS A 56 -2.19 -9.86 -6.50
C LYS A 56 -3.39 -10.46 -5.77
N CYS A 57 -3.77 -9.91 -4.62
CA CYS A 57 -4.97 -10.36 -3.93
C CYS A 57 -6.22 -9.74 -4.57
N PRO A 58 -7.27 -10.53 -4.82
CA PRO A 58 -8.57 -9.98 -5.21
C PRO A 58 -9.06 -9.07 -4.08
N THR A 59 -9.47 -7.85 -4.41
CA THR A 59 -10.02 -6.90 -3.43
C THR A 59 -11.53 -6.84 -3.58
N LYS A 60 -12.27 -6.51 -2.51
CA LYS A 60 -13.73 -6.33 -2.59
C LYS A 60 -14.16 -5.31 -3.66
N ALA A 61 -13.27 -4.40 -4.05
CA ALA A 61 -13.51 -3.39 -5.07
C ALA A 61 -13.39 -3.93 -6.51
N VAL A 62 -12.69 -5.05 -6.71
CA VAL A 62 -12.44 -5.65 -8.02
C VAL A 62 -12.87 -7.12 -7.96
N GLN A 63 -14.07 -7.42 -8.47
CA GLN A 63 -14.55 -8.79 -8.58
C GLN A 63 -13.74 -9.54 -9.64
N ASP A 64 -13.24 -10.71 -9.25
CA ASP A 64 -12.58 -11.71 -10.12
C ASP A 64 -11.33 -11.24 -10.90
N LYS A 65 -10.71 -10.13 -10.49
CA LYS A 65 -9.41 -9.69 -11.02
C LYS A 65 -8.48 -9.21 -9.91
N THR A 66 -7.18 -9.39 -10.10
CA THR A 66 -6.16 -8.78 -9.25
C THR A 66 -6.00 -7.29 -9.60
N LEU A 67 -5.47 -6.45 -8.70
CA LEU A 67 -5.28 -5.02 -8.98
C LEU A 67 -4.35 -4.75 -10.17
N ILE A 68 -3.51 -5.72 -10.53
CA ILE A 68 -2.63 -5.66 -11.72
C ILE A 68 -3.42 -5.92 -13.02
N GLU A 69 -4.53 -6.66 -12.95
CA GLU A 69 -5.35 -7.05 -14.10
C GLU A 69 -6.58 -6.15 -14.31
N ALA A 70 -6.85 -5.25 -13.36
CA ALA A 70 -8.00 -4.36 -13.32
C ALA A 70 -7.87 -3.18 -14.30
#